data_AF-A0A9Q5V9T8-F1
#
_entry.id   AF-A0A9Q5V9T8-F1
#
_cell.length_a   1.000
_cell.length_b   1.000
_cell.length_c   1.000
_cell.angle_alpha   90.00
_cell.angle_beta   90.00
_cell.angle_gamma   90.00
#
_symmetry.space_group_name_H-M   'P 1'
#
loop_
_entity.id
_entity.type
_entity.pdbx_description
1 polymer ?
#
loop_
_entity_poly.entity_id
_entity_poly.type
_entity_poly.pdbx_seq_one_letter_code
_entity_poly.pdbx_strand_id
1 'polypeptide(L)'
;MALQDLKNNIKELLLNIKRHEKSKFVSRDGVERNVNQVVDNATSIANKFAAKAKALGSKFLAKKNVKPEPVPDPSPSIDSAEDVEQIDSRSRVAVIKELLGQVDGLGSGRDSYTFLVGLQQKEAFWGKGSQKAYFHRDGHESLKAELVECLSACKEQILQDIRLSIENQAKSGEFKFGYGGSRYKLEVEGQFFSVSKRALQVCEIIKDPNPDFTVEAKFEAIKKIKAVALTYQPSFPWFRRLTGIGDTKESTNNFLAGLDCAEGCYNEPALG
;
A
#
# COMPACT_ATOMS: atom_id res chain seq x y z
N MET A 1 5.78 -11.04 13.36
CA MET A 1 6.61 -9.96 12.78
C MET A 1 6.71 -8.84 13.81
N ALA A 2 7.86 -8.17 13.94
CA ALA A 2 7.91 -6.95 14.75
C ALA A 2 7.43 -5.76 13.90
N LEU A 3 6.77 -4.77 14.52
CA LEU A 3 6.32 -3.56 13.82
C LEU A 3 7.46 -2.86 13.06
N GLN A 4 8.68 -2.92 13.58
CA GLN A 4 9.86 -2.36 12.92
C GLN A 4 10.19 -3.07 11.61
N ASP A 5 10.02 -4.39 11.53
CA ASP A 5 10.24 -5.16 10.30
C ASP A 5 9.21 -4.77 9.24
N LEU A 6 7.94 -4.62 9.66
CA LEU A 6 6.87 -4.14 8.77
C LEU A 6 7.20 -2.75 8.21
N LYS A 7 7.66 -1.82 9.05
CA LYS A 7 8.10 -0.48 8.61
C LYS A 7 9.24 -0.57 7.60
N ASN A 8 10.20 -1.47 7.81
CA ASN A 8 11.32 -1.65 6.89
C ASN A 8 10.84 -2.19 5.54
N ASN A 9 9.93 -3.16 5.52
CA ASN A 9 9.34 -3.69 4.28
C ASN A 9 8.57 -2.60 3.50
N ILE A 10 7.79 -1.77 4.21
CA ILE A 10 7.08 -0.63 3.60
C ILE A 10 8.08 0.38 3.02
N LYS A 11 9.17 0.70 3.73
CA LYS A 11 10.24 1.57 3.20
C LYS A 11 10.86 0.99 1.94
N GLU A 12 11.12 -0.31 1.92
CA GLU A 12 11.71 -1.00 0.77
C GLU A 12 10.80 -0.92 -0.45
N LEU A 13 9.51 -1.23 -0.30
CA LEU A 13 8.50 -1.06 -1.35
C LEU A 13 8.50 0.37 -1.91
N LEU A 14 8.43 1.38 -1.04
CA LEU A 14 8.45 2.78 -1.46
C LEU A 14 9.76 3.15 -2.20
N LEU A 15 10.91 2.63 -1.75
CA LEU A 15 12.18 2.83 -2.43
C LEU A 15 12.24 2.13 -3.79
N ASN A 16 11.64 0.94 -3.93
CA ASN A 16 11.53 0.21 -5.18
C ASN A 16 10.67 0.99 -6.19
N ILE A 17 9.50 1.48 -5.76
CA ILE A 17 8.64 2.37 -6.56
C ILE A 17 9.43 3.62 -7.00
N LYS A 18 10.15 4.26 -6.08
CA LYS A 18 10.96 5.45 -6.38
C LYS A 18 12.07 5.17 -7.39
N ARG A 19 12.76 4.02 -7.27
CA ARG A 19 13.80 3.59 -8.22
C ARG A 19 13.21 3.33 -9.60
N HIS A 20 12.08 2.65 -9.65
CA HIS A 20 11.34 2.36 -10.88
C HIS A 20 10.87 3.63 -11.60
N GLU A 21 10.35 4.62 -10.87
CA GLU A 21 9.97 5.89 -11.50
C GLU A 21 11.18 6.71 -11.94
N LYS A 22 12.32 6.59 -11.24
CA LYS A 22 13.55 7.28 -11.62
C LYS A 22 14.20 6.74 -12.89
N SER A 23 14.16 5.41 -13.11
CA SER A 23 14.73 4.81 -14.31
C SER A 23 14.00 5.26 -15.59
N LYS A 24 12.71 5.58 -15.49
CA LYS A 24 11.91 6.14 -16.59
C LYS A 24 12.35 7.55 -17.00
N PHE A 25 12.90 8.36 -16.09
CA PHE A 25 13.49 9.65 -16.48
C PHE A 25 14.76 9.46 -17.30
N VAL A 26 15.63 8.54 -16.86
CA VAL A 26 16.91 8.31 -17.51
C VAL A 26 16.70 7.76 -18.93
N SER A 27 15.71 6.88 -19.12
CA SER A 27 15.37 6.40 -20.46
C SER A 27 14.77 7.50 -21.34
N ARG A 28 13.86 8.32 -20.83
CA ARG A 28 13.25 9.42 -21.60
C ARG A 28 14.26 10.50 -21.98
N ASP A 29 15.08 10.98 -21.04
CA ASP A 29 16.12 11.97 -21.32
C ASP A 29 17.16 11.42 -22.31
N GLY A 30 17.47 10.11 -22.25
CA GLY A 30 18.34 9.44 -23.20
C GLY A 30 17.74 9.38 -24.61
N VAL A 31 16.45 9.06 -24.73
CA VAL A 31 15.73 9.06 -26.01
C VAL A 31 15.62 10.48 -26.57
N GLU A 32 15.24 11.48 -25.77
CA GLU A 32 15.16 12.88 -26.21
C GLU A 32 16.52 13.42 -26.67
N ARG A 33 17.62 13.08 -25.97
CA ARG A 33 18.98 13.43 -26.42
C ARG A 33 19.37 12.75 -27.73
N ASN A 34 19.03 11.46 -27.88
CA ASN A 34 19.31 10.73 -29.12
C ASN A 34 18.49 11.28 -30.30
N VAL A 35 17.21 11.60 -30.08
CA VAL A 35 16.35 12.22 -31.10
C VAL A 35 16.90 13.59 -31.49
N ASN A 36 17.24 14.44 -30.53
CA ASN A 36 17.82 15.75 -30.81
C ASN A 36 19.16 15.63 -31.55
N GLN A 37 20.01 14.66 -31.18
CA GLN A 37 21.27 14.42 -31.90
C GLN A 37 21.06 13.93 -33.34
N VAL A 38 20.04 13.10 -33.59
CA VAL A 38 19.66 12.65 -34.94
C VAL A 38 19.10 13.81 -35.75
N VAL A 39 18.23 14.65 -35.16
CA VAL A 39 17.69 15.86 -35.79
C VAL A 39 18.82 16.85 -36.10
N ASP A 40 19.73 17.11 -35.16
CA ASP A 40 20.87 18.01 -35.37
C ASP A 40 21.81 17.49 -36.46
N ASN A 41 22.04 16.17 -36.51
CA ASN A 41 22.81 15.53 -37.57
C ASN A 41 22.12 15.63 -38.93
N ALA A 42 20.80 15.42 -39.00
CA ALA A 42 20.02 15.58 -40.23
C ALA A 42 20.01 17.04 -40.72
N THR A 43 19.90 17.99 -39.80
CA THR A 43 19.92 19.43 -40.09
C THR A 43 21.30 19.89 -40.57
N SER A 44 22.37 19.35 -39.98
CA SER A 44 23.77 19.50 -40.42
C SER A 44 24.00 18.95 -41.83
N ILE A 45 23.45 17.78 -42.14
CA ILE A 45 23.53 17.17 -43.48
C ILE A 45 22.76 18.01 -44.50
N ALA A 46 21.53 18.43 -44.18
CA ALA A 46 20.71 19.29 -45.05
C ALA A 46 21.41 20.63 -45.33
N ASN A 47 22.03 21.25 -44.32
CA ASN A 47 22.79 22.48 -44.50
C ASN A 47 24.06 22.29 -45.35
N LYS A 48 24.76 21.15 -45.22
CA LYS A 48 25.88 20.80 -46.10
C LYS A 48 25.44 20.58 -47.55
N PHE A 49 24.30 19.93 -47.77
CA PHE A 49 23.72 19.75 -49.11
C PHE A 49 23.23 21.08 -49.71
N ALA A 50 22.59 21.95 -48.92
CA ALA A 50 22.17 23.27 -49.35
C ALA A 50 23.38 24.17 -49.70
N ALA A 51 24.46 24.10 -48.92
CA ALA A 51 25.71 24.81 -49.22
C ALA A 51 26.40 24.27 -50.49
N LYS A 52 26.40 22.94 -50.69
CA LYS A 52 26.91 22.32 -51.93
C LYS A 52 26.05 22.66 -53.15
N ALA A 53 24.72 22.72 -52.99
CA ALA A 53 23.78 23.13 -54.04
C ALA A 53 23.91 24.62 -54.38
N LYS A 54 24.17 25.50 -53.40
CA LYS A 54 24.51 26.92 -53.65
C LYS A 54 25.85 27.09 -54.36
N ALA A 55 26.84 26.23 -54.08
CA ALA A 55 28.13 26.23 -54.77
C ALA A 55 28.07 25.67 -56.20
N LEU A 56 27.15 24.73 -56.47
CA LEU A 56 26.93 24.13 -57.80
C LEU A 56 25.89 24.88 -58.65
N GLY A 57 24.99 25.65 -58.04
CA GLY A 57 23.89 26.35 -58.72
C GLY A 57 24.25 27.66 -59.43
N SER A 58 25.52 28.07 -59.46
CA SER A 58 25.95 29.27 -60.19
C SER A 58 26.45 29.00 -61.61
N LYS A 59 26.41 27.75 -62.09
CA LYS A 59 26.58 27.42 -63.51
C LYS A 59 25.62 26.28 -63.85
N PHE A 60 24.77 26.47 -64.85
CA PHE A 60 23.77 25.54 -65.39
C PHE A 60 22.39 25.54 -64.69
N LEU A 61 21.43 26.33 -65.22
CA LEU A 61 20.50 25.81 -66.24
C LEU A 61 19.44 26.84 -66.64
N ALA A 62 19.43 27.16 -67.94
CA ALA A 62 18.21 27.53 -68.64
C ALA A 62 17.38 26.25 -68.89
N LYS A 63 16.07 26.37 -68.62
CA LYS A 63 14.93 25.65 -69.23
C LYS A 63 15.04 24.13 -69.39
N LYS A 64 14.21 23.42 -68.60
CA LYS A 64 13.31 22.40 -69.16
C LYS A 64 12.10 22.19 -68.26
N ASN A 65 10.91 22.35 -68.84
CA ASN A 65 9.62 21.96 -68.28
C ASN A 65 9.56 20.44 -68.17
N VAL A 66 9.33 19.92 -66.96
CA VAL A 66 8.78 18.59 -66.72
C VAL A 66 7.85 18.72 -65.51
N LYS A 67 6.56 18.45 -65.69
CA LYS A 67 5.60 18.24 -64.59
C LYS A 67 5.98 16.95 -63.87
N PRO A 68 6.21 16.94 -62.54
CA PRO A 68 6.24 15.70 -61.78
C PRO A 68 4.81 15.33 -61.35
N GLU A 69 4.41 14.09 -61.61
CA GLU A 69 3.31 13.43 -60.90
C GLU A 69 3.63 13.31 -59.41
N PRO A 70 2.63 13.31 -58.51
CA PRO A 70 2.87 13.28 -57.07
C PRO A 70 3.32 11.86 -56.66
N VAL A 71 4.56 11.74 -56.22
CA VAL A 71 5.08 10.57 -55.49
C VAL A 71 4.34 10.50 -54.14
N PRO A 72 3.92 9.31 -53.67
CA PRO A 72 3.27 9.18 -52.38
C PRO A 72 4.29 9.51 -51.28
N ASP A 73 3.88 10.43 -50.41
CA ASP A 73 4.63 10.89 -49.24
C ASP A 73 4.93 9.70 -48.30
N PRO A 74 6.20 9.37 -48.02
CA PRO A 74 6.54 8.48 -46.92
C PRO A 74 6.59 9.30 -45.63
N SER A 75 5.50 9.99 -45.32
CA SER A 75 5.29 10.46 -43.96
C SER A 75 5.09 9.20 -43.11
N PRO A 76 5.96 8.90 -42.12
CA PRO A 76 5.61 7.88 -41.15
C PRO A 76 4.32 8.36 -40.50
N SER A 77 3.27 7.54 -40.58
CA SER A 77 2.09 7.71 -39.75
C SER A 77 2.59 7.75 -38.31
N ILE A 78 2.70 8.96 -37.77
CA ILE A 78 2.73 9.15 -36.33
C ILE A 78 1.34 8.71 -35.93
N ASP A 79 1.22 7.43 -35.57
CA ASP A 79 0.07 6.93 -34.86
C ASP A 79 -0.23 7.97 -33.79
N SER A 80 -1.44 8.51 -33.86
CA SER A 80 -1.99 9.49 -32.94
C SER A 80 -1.50 9.09 -31.56
N ALA A 81 -0.69 9.94 -30.93
CA ALA A 81 -0.27 9.74 -29.56
C ALA A 81 -1.56 9.60 -28.76
N GLU A 82 -1.95 8.35 -28.48
CA GLU A 82 -3.05 8.05 -27.61
C GLU A 82 -2.84 8.87 -26.37
N ASP A 83 -3.91 9.52 -25.90
CA ASP A 83 -3.99 10.32 -24.69
C ASP A 83 -3.48 9.54 -23.45
N VAL A 84 -2.16 9.38 -23.37
CA VAL A 84 -1.46 9.05 -22.15
C VAL A 84 -1.40 10.38 -21.43
N GLU A 85 -2.45 10.67 -20.66
CA GLU A 85 -2.31 11.55 -19.50
C GLU A 85 -1.16 10.98 -18.65
N GLN A 86 0.03 11.47 -18.95
CA GLN A 86 1.26 11.23 -18.22
C GLN A 86 1.07 11.93 -16.89
N ILE A 87 0.43 11.25 -15.94
CA ILE A 87 0.68 11.55 -14.53
C ILE A 87 2.20 11.49 -14.38
N ASP A 88 2.79 12.67 -14.19
CA ASP A 88 4.22 12.91 -14.27
C ASP A 88 4.94 12.04 -13.23
N SER A 89 5.89 11.24 -13.69
CA SER A 89 6.75 10.45 -12.80
C SER A 89 7.41 11.32 -11.74
N ARG A 90 7.63 12.63 -11.99
CA ARG A 90 8.17 13.56 -10.97
C ARG A 90 7.18 13.78 -9.82
N SER A 91 5.89 13.84 -10.13
CA SER A 91 4.82 13.90 -9.12
C SER A 91 4.83 12.65 -8.23
N ARG A 92 4.93 11.44 -8.83
CA ARG A 92 5.04 10.19 -8.04
C ARG A 92 6.27 10.16 -7.15
N VAL A 93 7.44 10.55 -7.66
CA VAL A 93 8.67 10.59 -6.86
C VAL A 93 8.57 11.59 -5.71
N ALA A 94 7.89 12.73 -5.90
CA ALA A 94 7.64 13.70 -4.83
C ALA A 94 6.73 13.10 -3.75
N VAL A 95 5.61 12.51 -4.15
CA VAL A 95 4.68 11.81 -3.24
C VAL A 95 5.40 10.72 -2.44
N ILE A 96 6.22 9.89 -3.09
CA ILE A 96 6.95 8.82 -2.42
C ILE A 96 7.98 9.37 -1.41
N LYS A 97 8.64 10.50 -1.70
CA LYS A 97 9.55 11.14 -0.73
C LYS A 97 8.82 11.58 0.53
N GLU A 98 7.64 12.17 0.37
CA GLU A 98 6.79 12.56 1.50
C GLU A 98 6.38 11.34 2.32
N LEU A 99 5.87 10.31 1.65
CA LEU A 99 5.44 9.06 2.27
C LEU A 99 6.58 8.35 3.02
N LEU A 100 7.80 8.32 2.46
CA LEU A 100 8.98 7.79 3.15
C LEU A 100 9.25 8.49 4.49
N GLY A 101 8.98 9.80 4.58
CA GLY A 101 9.13 10.57 5.83
C GLY A 101 8.07 10.25 6.88
N GLN A 102 6.96 9.62 6.49
CA GLN A 102 5.84 9.28 7.39
C GLN A 102 5.97 7.86 7.97
N VAL A 103 6.72 6.95 7.32
CA VAL A 103 6.77 5.53 7.71
C VAL A 103 7.25 5.33 9.16
N ASP A 104 8.20 6.14 9.63
CA ASP A 104 8.70 6.03 10.99
C ASP A 104 7.65 6.38 12.05
N GLY A 105 6.68 7.23 11.69
CA GLY A 105 5.57 7.65 12.56
C GLY A 105 4.42 6.64 12.66
N LEU A 106 4.42 5.55 11.89
CA LEU A 106 3.35 4.54 11.95
C LEU A 106 3.37 3.81 13.31
N GLY A 107 2.28 3.86 14.06
CA GLY A 107 2.23 3.33 15.43
C GLY A 107 1.76 1.89 15.53
N SER A 108 1.06 1.40 14.50
CA SER A 108 0.37 0.11 14.52
C SER A 108 0.30 -0.53 13.13
N GLY A 109 -0.08 -1.82 13.09
CA GLY A 109 -0.45 -2.52 11.86
C GLY A 109 -1.63 -1.85 11.15
N ARG A 110 -2.57 -1.24 11.89
CA ARG A 110 -3.71 -0.51 11.31
C ARG A 110 -3.29 0.79 10.63
N ASP A 111 -2.40 1.56 11.26
CA ASP A 111 -1.84 2.77 10.65
C ASP A 111 -1.10 2.41 9.37
N SER A 112 -0.35 1.31 9.41
CA SER A 112 0.43 0.80 8.28
C SER A 112 -0.46 0.34 7.13
N TYR A 113 -1.54 -0.39 7.43
CA TYR A 113 -2.54 -0.78 6.44
C TYR A 113 -3.21 0.44 5.80
N THR A 114 -3.66 1.38 6.62
CA THR A 114 -4.34 2.61 6.17
C THR A 114 -3.41 3.47 5.31
N PHE A 115 -2.13 3.54 5.68
CA PHE A 115 -1.10 4.22 4.92
C PHE A 115 -0.91 3.61 3.52
N LEU A 116 -0.86 2.28 3.42
CA LEU A 116 -0.69 1.57 2.14
C LEU A 116 -1.93 1.68 1.24
N VAL A 117 -3.14 1.56 1.81
CA VAL A 117 -4.38 1.80 1.06
C VAL A 117 -4.46 3.26 0.60
N GLY A 118 -4.07 4.19 1.47
CA GLY A 118 -3.98 5.62 1.14
C GLY A 118 -3.02 5.91 -0.01
N LEU A 119 -1.87 5.21 -0.09
CA LEU A 119 -0.96 5.28 -1.23
C LEU A 119 -1.68 4.93 -2.54
N GLN A 120 -2.49 3.86 -2.55
CA GLN A 120 -3.21 3.43 -3.75
C GLN A 120 -4.26 4.45 -4.20
N GLN A 121 -4.91 5.12 -3.24
CA GLN A 121 -5.96 6.10 -3.48
C GLN A 121 -5.43 7.48 -3.91
N LYS A 122 -4.14 7.78 -3.71
CA LYS A 122 -3.56 9.05 -4.19
C LYS A 122 -3.69 9.15 -5.70
N GLU A 123 -4.07 10.32 -6.20
CA GLU A 123 -4.29 10.60 -7.63
C GLU A 123 -3.13 10.10 -8.52
N ALA A 124 -1.90 10.28 -8.04
CA ALA A 124 -0.69 9.86 -8.74
C ALA A 124 -0.57 8.33 -8.99
N PHE A 125 -1.27 7.52 -8.19
CA PHE A 125 -1.28 6.06 -8.22
C PHE A 125 -2.62 5.49 -8.69
N TRP A 126 -3.74 6.13 -8.33
CA TRP A 126 -5.09 5.70 -8.69
C TRP A 126 -5.44 5.94 -10.17
N GLY A 127 -5.04 7.09 -10.73
CA GLY A 127 -5.43 7.49 -12.08
C GLY A 127 -6.95 7.67 -12.26
N LYS A 128 -7.46 7.55 -13.50
CA LYS A 128 -8.89 7.72 -13.88
C LYS A 128 -9.75 6.46 -13.67
N GLY A 129 -9.44 5.60 -12.70
CA GLY A 129 -10.19 4.36 -12.42
C GLY A 129 -9.43 3.07 -12.78
N SER A 130 -9.86 1.97 -12.15
CA SER A 130 -9.05 0.81 -11.74
C SER A 130 -8.13 0.17 -12.80
N GLN A 131 -8.49 0.16 -14.09
CA GLN A 131 -7.71 -0.54 -15.12
C GLN A 131 -6.45 0.19 -15.61
N LYS A 132 -6.32 1.51 -15.36
CA LYS A 132 -5.10 2.28 -15.71
C LYS A 132 -4.28 2.71 -14.49
N ALA A 133 -4.66 2.22 -13.30
CA ALA A 133 -3.98 2.50 -12.05
C ALA A 133 -2.54 1.99 -12.06
N TYR A 134 -1.66 2.65 -11.31
CA TYR A 134 -0.21 2.43 -11.33
C TYR A 134 0.16 0.94 -11.21
N PHE A 135 -0.37 0.26 -10.21
CA PHE A 135 -0.06 -1.15 -9.92
C PHE A 135 -0.68 -2.14 -10.92
N HIS A 136 -1.56 -1.69 -11.84
CA HIS A 136 -2.18 -2.52 -12.88
C HIS A 136 -1.50 -2.36 -14.25
N ARG A 137 -0.45 -1.53 -14.34
CA ARG A 137 0.29 -1.33 -15.59
C ARG A 137 1.28 -2.45 -15.82
N ASP A 138 1.47 -2.79 -17.09
CA ASP A 138 2.49 -3.74 -17.52
C ASP A 138 3.88 -3.32 -17.01
N GLY A 139 4.62 -4.28 -16.45
CA GLY A 139 5.94 -4.07 -15.85
C GLY A 139 5.93 -3.63 -14.38
N HIS A 140 4.76 -3.58 -13.71
CA HIS A 140 4.63 -3.25 -12.28
C HIS A 140 4.20 -4.46 -11.44
N GLU A 141 4.23 -5.67 -11.99
CA GLU A 141 3.77 -6.90 -11.36
C GLU A 141 4.53 -7.21 -10.07
N SER A 142 5.85 -6.97 -10.06
CA SER A 142 6.68 -7.11 -8.86
C SER A 142 6.30 -6.11 -7.77
N LEU A 143 6.08 -4.85 -8.14
CA LEU A 143 5.66 -3.80 -7.20
C LEU A 143 4.27 -4.07 -6.63
N LYS A 144 3.36 -4.64 -7.45
CA LYS A 144 2.04 -5.09 -7.02
C LYS A 144 2.16 -6.25 -6.03
N ALA A 145 3.04 -7.22 -6.29
CA ALA A 145 3.28 -8.34 -5.37
C ALA A 145 3.84 -7.85 -4.02
N GLU A 146 4.86 -6.98 -4.03
CA GLU A 146 5.44 -6.39 -2.81
C GLU A 146 4.38 -5.61 -1.99
N LEU A 147 3.47 -4.89 -2.66
CA LEU A 147 2.37 -4.19 -1.99
C LEU A 147 1.40 -5.17 -1.32
N VAL A 148 1.03 -6.26 -2.00
CA VAL A 148 0.15 -7.30 -1.45
C VAL A 148 0.81 -7.98 -0.25
N GLU A 149 2.10 -8.28 -0.32
CA GLU A 149 2.87 -8.84 0.80
C GLU A 149 2.89 -7.88 2.00
N CYS A 150 3.14 -6.58 1.77
CA CYS A 150 3.09 -5.58 2.84
C CYS A 150 1.69 -5.46 3.47
N LEU A 151 0.62 -5.50 2.67
CA LEU A 151 -0.75 -5.48 3.17
C LEU A 151 -1.08 -6.74 3.98
N SER A 152 -0.60 -7.91 3.56
CA SER A 152 -0.72 -9.16 4.33
C SER A 152 0.01 -9.05 5.67
N ALA A 153 1.25 -8.56 5.66
CA ALA A 153 2.04 -8.34 6.86
C ALA A 153 1.40 -7.31 7.81
N CYS A 154 0.71 -6.29 7.30
CA CYS A 154 -0.08 -5.38 8.13
C CYS A 154 -1.19 -6.11 8.90
N LYS A 155 -1.90 -7.05 8.25
CA LYS A 155 -2.95 -7.85 8.91
C LYS A 155 -2.39 -8.73 10.02
N GLU A 156 -1.24 -9.36 9.79
CA GLU A 156 -0.54 -10.12 10.83
C GLU A 156 -0.12 -9.22 12.01
N GLN A 157 0.36 -8.01 11.71
CA GLN A 157 0.73 -7.03 12.73
C GLN A 157 -0.48 -6.59 13.55
N ILE A 158 -1.66 -6.38 12.93
CA ILE A 158 -2.90 -6.06 13.66
C ILE A 158 -3.24 -7.17 14.68
N LEU A 159 -3.08 -8.46 14.32
CA LEU A 159 -3.27 -9.56 15.28
C LEU A 159 -2.26 -9.47 16.44
N GLN A 160 -1.01 -9.11 16.17
CA GLN A 160 -0.03 -8.90 17.23
C GLN A 160 -0.36 -7.69 18.11
N ASP A 161 -0.87 -6.61 17.53
CA ASP A 161 -1.29 -5.41 18.27
C ASP A 161 -2.45 -5.74 19.24
N ILE A 162 -3.44 -6.54 18.79
CA ILE A 162 -4.51 -7.06 19.65
C ILE A 162 -3.93 -7.85 20.83
N ARG A 163 -3.00 -8.78 20.53
CA ARG A 163 -2.36 -9.61 21.55
C ARG A 163 -1.60 -8.76 22.56
N LEU A 164 -0.76 -7.83 22.10
CA LEU A 164 0.01 -6.93 22.96
C LEU A 164 -0.90 -6.05 23.80
N SER A 165 -2.03 -5.58 23.25
CA SER A 165 -3.04 -4.84 24.00
C SER A 165 -3.58 -5.65 25.17
N ILE A 166 -3.94 -6.93 24.95
CA ILE A 166 -4.38 -7.84 26.02
C ILE A 166 -3.27 -8.08 27.05
N GLU A 167 -2.03 -8.31 26.60
CA GLU A 167 -0.89 -8.57 27.49
C GLU A 167 -0.58 -7.34 28.37
N ASN A 168 -0.55 -6.13 27.80
CA ASN A 168 -0.30 -4.89 28.54
C ASN A 168 -1.40 -4.58 29.57
N GLN A 169 -2.64 -4.83 29.18
CA GLN A 169 -3.80 -4.70 30.05
C GLN A 169 -3.80 -5.74 31.20
N ALA A 170 -3.29 -6.94 30.95
CA ALA A 170 -3.10 -7.96 31.98
C ALA A 170 -1.96 -7.58 32.95
N LYS A 171 -0.85 -7.02 32.44
CA LYS A 171 0.30 -6.57 33.25
C LYS A 171 -0.03 -5.37 34.13
N SER A 172 -0.79 -4.40 33.61
CA SER A 172 -1.15 -3.17 34.33
C SER A 172 -2.18 -3.40 35.44
N GLY A 173 -2.88 -4.54 35.44
CA GLY A 173 -3.95 -4.82 36.41
C GLY A 173 -5.19 -3.93 36.23
N GLU A 174 -5.25 -3.14 35.14
CA GLU A 174 -6.40 -2.28 34.81
C GLU A 174 -7.64 -3.11 34.47
N PHE A 175 -7.45 -4.33 33.97
CA PHE A 175 -8.45 -5.38 34.05
C PHE A 175 -8.71 -5.71 35.52
N LYS A 176 -9.61 -4.95 36.16
CA LYS A 176 -10.32 -5.46 37.33
C LYS A 176 -11.05 -6.71 36.84
N PHE A 177 -10.51 -7.89 37.13
CA PHE A 177 -11.27 -9.13 37.14
C PHE A 177 -12.05 -9.11 38.45
N GLY A 178 -13.37 -9.32 38.37
CA GLY A 178 -14.26 -9.22 39.53
C GLY A 178 -13.75 -9.93 40.78
N TYR A 179 -14.33 -9.59 41.93
CA TYR A 179 -13.93 -10.15 43.23
C TYR A 179 -13.78 -11.68 43.16
N GLY A 180 -12.56 -12.18 43.41
CA GLY A 180 -12.19 -13.60 43.27
C GLY A 180 -11.17 -13.92 42.16
N GLY A 181 -10.89 -12.97 41.26
CA GLY A 181 -9.95 -13.18 40.15
C GLY A 181 -10.48 -14.16 39.10
N SER A 182 -10.00 -14.04 37.86
CA SER A 182 -10.33 -15.02 36.85
C SER A 182 -9.48 -16.28 37.05
N ARG A 183 -10.08 -17.46 36.93
CA ARG A 183 -9.33 -18.74 36.95
C ARG A 183 -8.42 -18.93 35.73
N TYR A 184 -8.67 -18.16 34.67
CA TYR A 184 -7.92 -18.24 33.43
C TYR A 184 -6.65 -17.41 33.56
N LYS A 185 -5.52 -17.99 33.15
CA LYS A 185 -4.20 -17.36 33.27
C LYS A 185 -3.56 -17.24 31.89
N LEU A 186 -3.01 -16.07 31.59
CA LEU A 186 -2.19 -15.81 30.42
C LEU A 186 -0.73 -15.75 30.86
N GLU A 187 0.11 -16.55 30.21
CA GLU A 187 1.55 -16.45 30.39
C GLU A 187 2.13 -15.36 29.49
N VAL A 188 2.83 -14.42 30.10
CA VAL A 188 3.55 -13.34 29.42
C VAL A 188 4.94 -13.26 30.04
N GLU A 189 5.98 -13.46 29.23
CA GLU A 189 7.39 -13.38 29.67
C GLU A 189 7.69 -14.27 30.91
N GLY A 190 7.08 -15.45 30.99
CA GLY A 190 7.26 -16.39 32.11
C GLY A 190 6.49 -16.05 33.39
N GLN A 191 5.65 -15.02 33.36
CA GLN A 191 4.76 -14.66 34.46
C GLN A 191 3.29 -14.92 34.09
N PHE A 192 2.51 -15.37 35.06
CA PHE A 192 1.08 -15.65 34.87
C PHE A 192 0.22 -14.50 35.37
N PHE A 193 -0.58 -13.94 34.47
CA PHE A 193 -1.56 -12.91 34.77
C PHE A 193 -2.96 -13.49 34.66
N SER A 194 -3.84 -13.15 35.61
CA SER A 194 -5.25 -13.53 35.49
C SER A 194 -5.86 -12.78 34.31
N VAL A 195 -6.60 -13.46 33.44
CA VAL A 195 -7.27 -12.87 32.26
C VAL A 195 -8.70 -13.39 32.11
N SER A 196 -9.59 -12.73 31.36
CA SER A 196 -10.93 -13.28 31.12
C SER A 196 -10.83 -14.51 30.21
N LYS A 197 -11.81 -15.42 30.29
CA LYS A 197 -11.89 -16.57 29.36
C LYS A 197 -11.78 -16.13 27.89
N ARG A 198 -12.47 -15.05 27.53
CA ARG A 198 -12.52 -14.55 26.15
C ARG A 198 -11.21 -13.91 25.71
N ALA A 199 -10.54 -13.15 26.60
CA ALA A 199 -9.22 -12.60 26.31
C ALA A 199 -8.19 -13.73 26.10
N LEU A 200 -8.25 -14.78 26.93
CA LEU A 200 -7.42 -15.97 26.73
C LEU A 200 -7.71 -16.63 25.37
N GLN A 201 -8.98 -16.85 25.02
CA GLN A 201 -9.38 -17.42 23.74
C GLN A 201 -8.87 -16.60 22.55
N VAL A 202 -8.91 -15.26 22.62
CA VAL A 202 -8.34 -14.39 21.58
C VAL A 202 -6.83 -14.62 21.44
N CYS A 203 -6.09 -14.66 22.55
CA CYS A 203 -4.66 -14.96 22.52
C CYS A 203 -4.35 -16.36 21.97
N GLU A 204 -5.15 -17.37 22.31
CA GLU A 204 -5.04 -18.74 21.79
C GLU A 204 -5.25 -18.77 20.27
N ILE A 205 -6.30 -18.12 19.76
CA ILE A 205 -6.57 -17.98 18.32
C ILE A 205 -5.39 -17.34 17.59
N ILE A 206 -4.82 -16.27 18.14
CA ILE A 206 -3.70 -15.55 17.52
C ILE A 206 -2.44 -16.43 17.48
N LYS A 207 -2.12 -17.11 18.59
CA LYS A 207 -0.94 -17.96 18.76
C LYS A 207 -1.07 -19.33 18.10
N ASP A 208 -2.25 -19.69 17.59
CA ASP A 208 -2.47 -20.98 16.95
C ASP A 208 -1.45 -21.20 15.81
N PRO A 209 -0.61 -22.25 15.90
CA PRO A 209 0.45 -22.51 14.92
C PRO A 209 -0.06 -23.18 13.64
N ASN A 210 -1.35 -23.52 13.55
CA ASN A 210 -1.91 -24.20 12.39
C ASN A 210 -1.80 -23.31 11.13
N PRO A 211 -1.05 -23.73 10.10
CA PRO A 211 -0.91 -22.96 8.86
C PRO A 211 -2.23 -22.84 8.08
N ASP A 212 -3.15 -23.81 8.23
CA ASP A 212 -4.46 -23.79 7.58
C ASP A 212 -5.41 -22.77 8.24
N PHE A 213 -5.09 -22.32 9.45
CA PHE A 213 -5.85 -21.28 10.14
C PHE A 213 -5.35 -19.90 9.73
N THR A 214 -5.83 -19.47 8.57
CA THR A 214 -5.43 -18.21 7.92
C THR A 214 -5.67 -16.99 8.81
N VAL A 215 -4.96 -15.89 8.51
CA VAL A 215 -5.10 -14.61 9.20
C VAL A 215 -6.55 -14.12 9.16
N GLU A 216 -7.22 -14.26 8.02
CA GLU A 216 -8.64 -13.98 7.83
C GLU A 216 -9.53 -14.80 8.78
N ALA A 217 -9.31 -16.12 8.83
CA ALA A 217 -10.08 -17.01 9.69
C ALA A 217 -9.87 -16.69 11.18
N LYS A 218 -8.65 -16.29 11.56
CA LYS A 218 -8.33 -15.80 12.92
C LYS A 218 -9.13 -14.54 13.24
N PHE A 219 -9.17 -13.57 12.33
CA PHE A 219 -10.01 -12.36 12.52
C PHE A 219 -11.49 -12.69 12.63
N GLU A 220 -12.04 -13.60 11.81
CA GLU A 220 -13.44 -14.02 11.92
C GLU A 220 -13.75 -14.66 13.27
N ALA A 221 -12.86 -15.50 13.78
CA ALA A 221 -13.01 -16.11 15.09
C ALA A 221 -13.01 -15.05 16.21
N ILE A 222 -12.11 -14.05 16.13
CA ILE A 222 -12.06 -12.93 17.07
C ILE A 222 -13.33 -12.07 16.96
N LYS A 223 -13.83 -11.80 15.74
CA LYS A 223 -15.10 -11.06 15.52
C LYS A 223 -16.29 -11.76 16.16
N LYS A 224 -16.36 -13.10 16.12
CA LYS A 224 -17.42 -13.87 16.80
C LYS A 224 -17.34 -13.66 18.33
N ILE A 225 -16.15 -13.65 18.92
CA ILE A 225 -15.97 -13.36 20.34
C ILE A 225 -16.39 -11.91 20.68
N LYS A 226 -16.05 -10.96 19.81
CA LYS A 226 -16.44 -9.54 19.90
C LYS A 226 -17.96 -9.33 19.85
N ALA A 227 -18.65 -9.97 18.91
CA ALA A 227 -20.10 -9.86 18.76
C ALA A 227 -20.85 -10.38 20.01
N VAL A 228 -20.36 -11.47 20.61
CA VAL A 228 -20.91 -12.01 21.87
C VAL A 228 -20.64 -11.07 23.06
N ALA A 229 -19.58 -10.25 23.00
CA ALA A 229 -19.31 -9.27 24.06
C ALA A 229 -20.32 -8.12 24.10
N LEU A 230 -20.85 -7.71 22.95
CA LEU A 230 -21.87 -6.65 22.84
C LEU A 230 -23.25 -7.07 23.36
N THR A 231 -23.55 -8.37 23.37
CA THR A 231 -24.88 -8.91 23.74
C THR A 231 -24.97 -9.38 25.19
N TYR A 232 -23.86 -9.36 25.94
CA TYR A 232 -23.81 -9.90 27.29
C TYR A 232 -24.28 -8.87 28.34
N GLN A 233 -25.53 -9.00 28.80
CA GLN A 233 -26.04 -8.29 29.97
C GLN A 233 -25.81 -9.10 31.26
N PRO A 234 -25.37 -8.48 32.37
CA PRO A 234 -25.28 -9.17 33.64
C PRO A 234 -26.68 -9.55 34.14
N SER A 235 -26.87 -10.82 34.48
CA SER A 235 -28.17 -11.38 34.88
C SER A 235 -28.75 -10.83 36.19
N PHE A 236 -28.00 -10.04 36.97
CA PHE A 236 -28.46 -9.52 38.27
C PHE A 236 -27.95 -8.09 38.57
N PRO A 237 -28.81 -7.06 38.44
CA PRO A 237 -28.44 -5.66 38.69
C PRO A 237 -27.96 -5.37 40.13
N TRP A 238 -28.48 -6.10 41.12
CA TRP A 238 -28.12 -5.91 42.53
C TRP A 238 -26.73 -6.46 42.88
N PHE A 239 -26.25 -7.47 42.16
CA PHE A 239 -24.92 -8.05 42.34
C PHE A 239 -23.80 -7.09 41.91
N ARG A 240 -24.07 -6.25 40.90
CA ARG A 240 -23.17 -5.20 40.39
C ARG A 240 -22.81 -4.19 41.48
N ARG A 241 -23.81 -3.72 42.24
CA ARG A 241 -23.67 -2.67 43.26
C ARG A 241 -22.96 -3.15 44.54
N LEU A 242 -23.08 -4.44 44.86
CA LEU A 242 -22.54 -5.04 46.09
C LEU A 242 -21.12 -5.60 45.95
N THR A 243 -20.70 -5.99 44.73
CA THR A 243 -19.44 -6.75 44.54
C THR A 243 -18.48 -6.13 43.53
N GLY A 244 -18.90 -5.11 42.77
CA GLY A 244 -18.12 -4.57 41.64
C GLY A 244 -17.96 -5.55 40.47
N ILE A 245 -18.57 -6.75 40.52
CA ILE A 245 -18.45 -7.80 39.50
C ILE A 245 -19.16 -7.41 38.17
N GLY A 246 -20.14 -6.51 38.23
CA GLY A 246 -20.77 -6.00 37.00
C GLY A 246 -19.87 -5.04 36.23
N ASP A 247 -19.08 -4.21 36.92
CA ASP A 247 -18.20 -3.21 36.31
C ASP A 247 -16.95 -3.85 35.66
N THR A 248 -16.53 -4.99 36.20
CA THR A 248 -15.42 -5.81 35.66
C THR A 248 -15.79 -6.61 34.41
N LYS A 249 -17.07 -6.97 34.27
CA LYS A 249 -17.60 -7.59 33.04
C LYS A 249 -17.84 -6.55 31.94
N GLU A 250 -18.27 -5.36 32.32
CA GLU A 250 -18.47 -4.23 31.41
C GLU A 250 -17.13 -3.71 30.85
N SER A 251 -16.11 -3.50 31.67
CA SER A 251 -14.78 -3.09 31.19
C SER A 251 -14.17 -4.10 30.22
N THR A 252 -14.29 -5.39 30.52
CA THR A 252 -13.86 -6.48 29.63
C THR A 252 -14.66 -6.48 28.33
N ASN A 253 -15.98 -6.28 28.39
CA ASN A 253 -16.83 -6.22 27.19
C ASN A 253 -16.49 -5.00 26.32
N ASN A 254 -16.31 -3.83 26.93
CA ASN A 254 -15.95 -2.60 26.24
C ASN A 254 -14.57 -2.72 25.58
N PHE A 255 -13.60 -3.32 26.27
CA PHE A 255 -12.28 -3.61 25.70
C PHE A 255 -12.38 -4.56 24.50
N LEU A 256 -13.09 -5.70 24.64
CA LEU A 256 -13.26 -6.66 23.55
C LEU A 256 -14.05 -6.08 22.37
N ALA A 257 -15.03 -5.21 22.64
CA ALA A 257 -15.76 -4.46 21.63
C ALA A 257 -14.87 -3.42 20.90
N GLY A 258 -13.86 -2.88 21.58
CA GLY A 258 -12.90 -1.94 21.03
C GLY A 258 -11.73 -2.57 20.24
N LEU A 259 -11.62 -3.89 20.19
CA LEU A 259 -10.56 -4.56 19.41
C LEU A 259 -10.73 -4.27 17.91
N ASP A 260 -9.67 -3.79 17.27
CA ASP A 260 -9.60 -3.62 15.82
C ASP A 260 -9.48 -4.99 15.16
N CYS A 261 -10.61 -5.52 14.70
CA CYS A 261 -10.64 -6.83 14.04
C CYS A 261 -10.44 -6.68 12.52
N ALA A 262 -9.66 -5.69 12.11
CA ALA A 262 -9.44 -5.32 10.72
C ALA A 262 -10.77 -5.05 9.98
N GLU A 263 -11.72 -4.39 10.65
CA GLU A 263 -12.95 -3.94 10.00
C GLU A 263 -12.62 -2.92 8.90
N GLY A 264 -13.18 -3.11 7.70
CA GLY A 264 -12.88 -2.28 6.52
C GLY A 264 -11.67 -2.75 5.69
N CYS A 265 -10.73 -3.51 6.27
CA CYS A 265 -9.55 -4.04 5.54
C CYS A 265 -9.88 -5.16 4.52
N TYR A 266 -11.15 -5.57 4.47
CA TYR A 266 -11.66 -6.65 3.62
C TYR A 266 -12.84 -6.22 2.74
N ASN A 267 -13.43 -5.05 3.00
CA ASN A 267 -14.62 -4.57 2.28
C ASN A 267 -14.25 -3.64 1.11
N GLU A 268 -13.00 -3.18 1.04
CA GLU A 268 -12.47 -2.51 -0.14
C GLU A 268 -11.60 -3.51 -0.89
N PRO A 269 -11.83 -3.73 -2.19
CA PRO A 269 -10.90 -4.52 -2.98
C PRO A 269 -9.59 -3.73 -2.99
N ALA A 270 -8.64 -4.14 -2.16
CA ALA A 270 -7.30 -3.56 -2.15
C ALA A 270 -6.68 -3.65 -3.55
N LEU A 271 -7.20 -4.51 -4.43
CA LEU A 271 -7.02 -4.47 -5.87
C LEU A 271 -8.35 -4.93 -6.50
N GLY A 272 -9.13 -3.99 -7.03
CA GLY A 272 -10.25 -4.29 -7.93
C GLY A 272 -9.77 -4.76 -9.28
#